data_AF-A0A7J8SVM4-F1
#
_entry.id   AF-A0A7J8SVM4-F1
#
_cell.length_a   1.000
_cell.length_b   1.000
_cell.length_c   1.000
_cell.angle_alpha   90.00
_cell.angle_beta   90.00
_cell.angle_gamma   90.00
#
_symmetry.space_group_name_H-M   'P 1'
#
loop_
_entity.id
_entity.type
_entity.pdbx_description
1 polymer ?
#
loop_
_entity_poly.entity_id
_entity_poly.type
_entity_poly.pdbx_seq_one_letter_code
_entity_poly.pdbx_strand_id
1 'polypeptide(L)' 'MEKVSELAVEMGTKKLFGMLFMSLLLVALASHGGMVEGRICESKSHRFKGVCLSDHNCGLVCRNEGFLDGW' A
#
# COMPACT_ATOMS: atom_id res chain seq x y z
N MET A 1 19.03 44.05 -24.00
CA MET A 1 19.21 42.57 -24.03
C MET A 1 19.30 42.00 -22.61
N GLU A 2 20.01 42.66 -21.70
CA GLU A 2 20.20 42.23 -20.29
C GLU A 2 18.91 42.07 -19.45
N LYS A 3 17.96 43.01 -19.54
CA LYS A 3 16.66 42.92 -18.84
C LYS A 3 15.77 41.76 -19.30
N VAL A 4 15.92 41.31 -20.56
CA VAL A 4 15.12 40.20 -21.12
C VAL A 4 15.62 38.86 -20.56
N SER A 5 16.94 38.72 -20.38
CA SER A 5 17.55 37.58 -19.70
C SER A 5 17.19 37.50 -18.22
N GLU A 6 17.12 38.63 -17.50
CA GLU A 6 16.71 38.65 -16.08
C GLU A 6 15.25 38.22 -15.91
N LEU A 7 14.33 38.71 -16.76
CA LEU A 7 12.92 38.32 -16.78
C LEU A 7 12.72 36.82 -17.13
N ALA A 8 13.55 36.27 -18.01
CA ALA A 8 13.52 34.85 -18.36
C ALA A 8 14.04 33.97 -17.21
N VAL A 9 15.07 34.43 -16.47
CA VAL A 9 15.60 33.77 -15.26
C VAL A 9 14.59 33.80 -14.12
N GLU A 10 13.92 34.93 -13.89
CA GLU A 10 12.89 35.08 -12.85
C GLU A 10 11.63 34.25 -13.15
N MET A 11 11.23 34.18 -14.43
CA MET A 11 10.11 33.34 -14.88
C MET A 11 10.45 31.85 -14.88
N GLY A 12 11.72 31.49 -15.15
CA GLY A 12 12.23 30.12 -15.06
C GLY A 12 12.31 29.61 -13.62
N THR A 13 12.75 30.45 -12.67
CA THR A 13 12.83 30.10 -11.24
C THR A 13 11.46 29.96 -10.59
N LYS A 14 10.50 30.84 -10.91
CA LYS A 14 9.10 30.71 -10.46
C LYS A 14 8.44 29.43 -10.99
N LYS A 15 8.69 29.08 -12.26
CA LYS A 15 8.21 27.82 -12.86
C LYS A 15 8.89 26.60 -12.25
N LEU A 16 10.19 26.66 -11.97
CA LEU A 16 10.92 25.59 -11.31
C LEU A 16 10.40 25.36 -9.89
N PHE A 17 10.16 26.42 -9.13
CA PHE A 17 9.57 26.34 -7.79
C PHE A 17 8.16 25.75 -7.82
N GLY A 18 7.32 26.19 -8.77
CA GLY A 18 5.98 25.61 -8.98
C GLY A 18 6.03 24.12 -9.34
N MET A 19 6.95 23.71 -10.22
CA MET A 19 7.15 22.30 -10.57
C MET A 19 7.64 21.47 -9.39
N LEU A 20 8.59 21.99 -8.60
CA LEU A 20 9.10 21.32 -7.39
C LEU A 20 8.04 21.20 -6.30
N PHE A 21 7.21 22.24 -6.12
CA PHE A 21 6.12 22.20 -5.16
C PHE A 21 5.03 21.19 -5.60
N MET A 22 4.67 21.18 -6.88
CA MET A 22 3.73 20.20 -7.43
C MET A 22 4.27 18.76 -7.34
N SER A 23 5.56 18.54 -7.61
CA SER A 23 6.15 17.21 -7.47
C SER A 23 6.19 16.75 -6.01
N LEU A 24 6.49 17.64 -5.07
CA LEU A 24 6.46 17.35 -3.63
C LEU A 24 5.05 16.98 -3.15
N LEU A 25 4.02 17.69 -3.61
CA LEU A 25 2.62 17.37 -3.30
C LEU A 25 2.22 15.98 -3.81
N LEU A 26 2.63 15.61 -5.03
CA LEU A 26 2.36 14.29 -5.60
C LEU A 26 3.02 13.16 -4.79
N VAL A 27 4.27 13.35 -4.36
CA VAL A 27 4.98 12.38 -3.51
C VAL A 27 4.31 12.23 -2.14
N ALA A 28 3.90 13.34 -1.53
CA ALA A 28 3.21 13.32 -0.24
C ALA A 28 1.88 12.55 -0.32
N LEU A 29 1.09 12.74 -1.39
CA LEU A 29 -0.17 12.02 -1.61
C LEU A 29 0.06 10.51 -1.84
N ALA A 30 1.09 10.14 -2.59
CA ALA A 30 1.43 8.74 -2.85
C ALA A 30 1.87 7.98 -1.59
N SER A 31 2.44 8.68 -0.60
CA SER A 31 2.90 8.09 0.67
C SER A 31 1.77 7.64 1.61
N HIS A 32 0.52 8.07 1.36
CA HIS A 32 -0.64 7.75 2.21
C HIS A 32 -1.35 6.43 1.85
N GLY A 33 -0.70 5.56 1.08
CA GLY A 33 -1.15 4.18 0.84
C GLY A 33 -1.01 3.33 2.09
N GLY A 34 -1.88 3.56 3.08
CA GLY A 34 -2.01 2.69 4.25
C GLY A 34 -2.30 1.28 3.79
N MET A 35 -1.43 0.33 4.15
CA MET A 35 -1.74 -1.09 4.02
C MET A 35 -3.00 -1.34 4.83
N VAL A 36 -4.12 -1.56 4.14
CA VAL A 36 -5.36 -1.94 4.82
C VAL A 36 -5.13 -3.37 5.28
N GLU A 37 -4.79 -3.55 6.55
CA GLU A 37 -4.79 -4.88 7.16
C GLU A 37 -6.22 -5.42 7.06
N GLY A 38 -6.41 -6.43 6.22
CA GLY A 38 -7.68 -7.13 6.13
C GLY A 38 -8.03 -7.66 7.52
N ARG A 39 -9.30 -7.55 7.92
CA ARG A 39 -9.75 -8.18 9.17
C ARG A 39 -9.53 -9.69 9.07
N ILE A 40 -8.95 -10.28 10.11
CA ILE A 40 -8.86 -11.73 10.25
C ILE A 40 -10.22 -12.25 10.70
N CYS A 41 -10.81 -13.13 9.89
CA CYS A 41 -12.06 -13.81 10.19
C CYS A 41 -11.78 -15.29 10.46
N GLU A 42 -12.22 -15.79 11.60
CA GLU A 42 -12.05 -17.19 12.00
C GLU A 42 -13.37 -17.96 11.88
N SER A 43 -13.28 -19.22 11.48
CA SER A 43 -14.40 -20.15 11.50
C SER A 43 -13.92 -21.56 11.80
N LYS A 44 -14.81 -22.40 12.34
CA LYS A 44 -14.50 -23.81 12.58
C LYS A 44 -14.58 -24.59 11.27
N SER A 45 -13.57 -25.42 11.00
CA SER A 45 -13.58 -26.30 9.84
C SER A 45 -14.81 -27.21 9.81
N HIS A 46 -15.42 -27.31 8.64
CA HIS A 46 -16.58 -28.16 8.39
C HIS A 46 -16.18 -29.64 8.30
N ARG A 47 -15.01 -29.93 7.72
CA ARG A 47 -14.52 -31.28 7.43
C ARG A 47 -13.67 -31.85 8.57
N PHE A 48 -12.89 -31.03 9.26
CA PHE A 48 -12.02 -31.47 10.34
C PHE A 48 -12.82 -31.83 11.60
N LYS A 49 -12.41 -32.91 12.28
CA LYS A 49 -12.99 -33.39 13.53
C LYS A 49 -11.86 -33.79 14.49
N GLY A 50 -11.94 -33.32 15.73
CA GLY A 50 -10.95 -33.60 16.76
C GLY A 50 -10.03 -32.40 17.03
N VAL A 51 -8.95 -32.67 17.78
CA VAL A 51 -7.94 -31.67 18.15
C VAL A 51 -6.93 -31.56 17.01
N CYS A 52 -6.56 -30.32 16.64
CA CYS A 52 -5.44 -30.11 15.75
C CYS A 52 -4.12 -30.32 16.51
N LEU A 53 -3.29 -31.24 16.02
CA LEU A 53 -1.96 -31.51 16.57
C LEU A 53 -0.83 -30.96 15.69
N SER A 54 -1.18 -30.38 14.54
CA SER A 54 -0.24 -29.88 13.55
C SER A 54 -0.91 -28.80 12.72
N ASP A 55 -0.57 -27.54 13.03
CA ASP A 55 -1.11 -26.36 12.36
C ASP A 55 -0.91 -26.43 10.84
N HIS A 56 0.22 -26.99 10.38
CA HIS A 56 0.45 -27.22 8.96
C HIS A 56 -0.67 -28.06 8.31
N ASN A 57 -1.04 -29.18 8.94
CA ASN A 57 -2.07 -30.06 8.41
C ASN A 57 -3.48 -29.42 8.53
N CYS A 58 -3.77 -28.72 9.62
CA CYS A 58 -5.05 -28.04 9.79
C CYS A 58 -5.20 -26.85 8.85
N GLY A 59 -4.13 -26.10 8.61
CA GLY A 59 -4.05 -25.06 7.58
C GLY A 59 -4.32 -25.60 6.18
N LEU A 60 -3.82 -26.79 5.83
CA LEU A 60 -4.17 -27.46 4.56
C LEU A 60 -5.67 -27.78 4.47
N VAL A 61 -6.31 -28.22 5.56
CA VAL A 61 -7.76 -28.46 5.58
C VAL A 61 -8.54 -27.15 5.40
N CYS A 62 -8.18 -26.10 6.14
CA CYS A 62 -8.81 -24.79 6.04
C CYS A 62 -8.65 -24.16 4.64
N ARG A 63 -7.49 -24.35 3.99
CA ARG A 63 -7.27 -23.95 2.59
C ARG A 63 -8.19 -24.69 1.63
N ASN A 64 -8.43 -25.98 1.86
CA ASN A 64 -9.41 -26.76 1.08
C ASN A 64 -10.87 -26.33 1.34
N GLU A 65 -11.12 -25.50 2.36
CA GLU A 65 -12.42 -24.91 2.67
C GLU A 65 -12.54 -23.44 2.25
N GLY A 66 -11.50 -22.87 1.61
CA GLY A 66 -11.51 -21.50 1.10
C GLY A 66 -10.94 -20.44 2.05
N PHE A 67 -10.30 -20.86 3.14
CA PHE A 67 -9.58 -19.96 4.06
C PHE A 67 -8.12 -19.81 3.64
N LEU A 68 -7.48 -18.72 4.06
CA LEU A 68 -6.06 -18.47 3.77
C LEU A 68 -5.14 -19.38 4.61
N ASP A 69 -5.53 -19.65 5.86
CA ASP A 69 -4.79 -20.51 6.78
C ASP A 69 -5.69 -21.07 7.90
N GLY A 70 -5.10 -21.84 8.81
CA GLY A 70 -5.80 -22.35 9.99
C GLY A 70 -4.90 -23.15 10.93
N TRP A 71 -5.38 -23.33 12.16
CA TRP A 71 -4.77 -24.09 13.25
C TRP A 71 -5.83 -24.89 14.01
#